data_AF-A0A8D3WMH6-F1
#
_entry.id   AF-A0A8D3WMH6-F1
#
_cell.length_a   1.000
_cell.length_b   1.000
_cell.length_c   1.000
_cell.angle_alpha   90.00
_cell.angle_beta   90.00
_cell.angle_gamma   90.00
#
_symmetry.space_group_name_H-M   'P 1'
#
loop_
_entity.id
_entity.type
_entity.pdbx_description
1 polymer ?
#
loop_
_entity_poly.entity_id
_entity_poly.type
_entity_poly.pdbx_seq_one_letter_code
_entity_poly.pdbx_strand_id
1 'polypeptide(L)' 'MSVRDLPPARELTEYQRRGWSCVWCHAVLDATRAVDLGQQRVKPDEGAAYSWFPRACADKAGCAERETAK' A
#
# COMPACT_ATOMS: atom_id res chain seq x y z
N MET A 1 -4.78 5.88 17.39
CA MET A 1 -4.25 5.70 16.01
C MET A 1 -5.05 4.59 15.37
N SER A 2 -6.03 4.90 14.53
CA SER A 2 -6.73 3.89 13.74
C SER A 2 -5.75 3.32 12.72
N VAL A 3 -5.24 2.12 12.98
CA VAL A 3 -4.43 1.37 12.04
C VAL A 3 -5.40 0.84 10.99
N ARG A 4 -5.34 1.43 9.79
CA ARG A 4 -6.12 0.94 8.65
C ARG A 4 -5.52 -0.37 8.19
N ASP A 5 -6.33 -1.40 8.05
CA ASP A 5 -5.85 -2.70 7.59
C ASP A 5 -5.26 -2.59 6.18
N LEU A 6 -4.16 -3.33 5.98
CA LEU A 6 -3.51 -3.42 4.69
C LEU A 6 -4.27 -4.38 3.78
N PRO A 7 -4.48 -4.03 2.50
CA PRO A 7 -5.01 -4.98 1.54
C PRO A 7 -4.07 -6.18 1.39
N PRO A 8 -4.59 -7.38 1.10
CA PRO A 8 -3.77 -8.54 0.84
C PRO A 8 -2.79 -8.28 -0.31
N ALA A 9 -1.49 -8.51 -0.10
CA ALA A 9 -0.46 -8.22 -1.10
C ALA A 9 -0.68 -8.94 -2.45
N ARG A 10 -1.39 -10.07 -2.44
CA ARG A 10 -1.78 -10.83 -3.65
C ARG A 10 -2.82 -10.11 -4.51
N GLU A 11 -3.65 -9.25 -3.92
CA GLU A 11 -4.73 -8.51 -4.60
C GLU A 11 -4.23 -7.16 -5.16
N LEU A 12 -3.01 -6.77 -4.78
CA LEU A 12 -2.40 -5.54 -5.25
C LEU A 12 -1.81 -5.68 -6.65
N THR A 13 -1.83 -4.57 -7.38
CA THR A 13 -1.09 -4.45 -8.63
C THR A 13 0.42 -4.45 -8.39
N GLU A 14 1.22 -4.76 -9.42
CA GLU A 14 2.69 -4.67 -9.35
C GLU A 14 3.18 -3.30 -8.90
N TYR A 15 2.54 -2.21 -9.35
CA TYR A 15 2.88 -0.85 -8.95
C TYR A 15 2.67 -0.61 -7.45
N GLN A 16 1.58 -1.13 -6.89
CA GLN A 16 1.31 -1.01 -5.45
C GLN A 16 2.26 -1.88 -4.62
N ARG A 17 2.52 -3.12 -5.06
CA ARG A 17 3.48 -4.03 -4.40
C ARG A 17 4.87 -3.41 -4.30
N ARG A 18 5.33 -2.75 -5.37
CA ARG A 18 6.63 -2.06 -5.41
C ARG A 18 6.65 -0.71 -4.69
N GLY A 19 5.51 -0.24 -4.19
CA GLY A 19 5.38 1.06 -3.54
C GLY A 19 5.47 2.25 -4.50
N TRP A 20 5.22 2.03 -5.80
CA TRP A 20 5.12 3.11 -6.80
C TRP A 20 3.76 3.79 -6.79
N SER A 21 2.75 3.11 -6.28
CA SER A 21 1.42 3.67 -6.07
C SER A 21 0.88 3.34 -4.69
N CYS A 22 -0.04 4.18 -4.22
CA CYS A 22 -0.68 4.00 -2.93
C CYS A 22 -1.39 2.65 -2.85
N VAL A 23 -1.12 1.90 -1.79
CA VAL A 23 -1.76 0.59 -1.55
C VAL A 23 -3.30 0.67 -1.48
N TRP A 24 -3.86 1.84 -1.16
CA TRP A 24 -5.32 2.04 -1.11
C TRP A 24 -5.87 2.75 -2.34
N CYS A 25 -5.50 4.01 -2.60
CA CYS A 25 -6.13 4.80 -3.67
C CYS A 25 -5.50 4.65 -5.06
N HIS A 26 -4.46 3.81 -5.22
CA HIS A 26 -3.72 3.60 -6.49
C HIS A 26 -3.04 4.84 -7.09
N ALA A 27 -3.10 6.01 -6.46
CA ALA A 27 -2.40 7.21 -6.91
C ALA A 27 -0.89 6.94 -6.98
N VAL A 28 -0.24 7.44 -8.04
CA VAL A 28 1.22 7.37 -8.17
C VAL A 28 1.86 8.15 -7.03
N LEU A 29 2.85 7.53 -6.40
CA LEU A 29 3.59 8.10 -5.29
C LEU A 29 4.91 8.68 -5.79
N ASP A 30 5.22 9.87 -5.28
CA ASP A 30 6.53 10.50 -5.40
C ASP A 30 7.15 10.63 -4.01
N ALA A 31 8.38 11.14 -3.94
CA ALA A 31 9.14 11.24 -2.70
C ALA A 31 8.47 12.12 -1.62
N THR A 32 7.59 13.05 -1.98
CA THR A 32 6.94 13.96 -1.02
C THR A 32 5.56 13.46 -0.59
N ARG A 33 4.93 12.62 -1.41
CA ARG A 33 3.59 12.07 -1.15
C ARG A 33 3.61 10.68 -0.53
N ALA A 34 4.73 9.98 -0.52
CA ALA A 34 4.83 8.62 0.00
C ALA A 34 5.16 8.57 1.50
N VAL A 35 4.41 7.77 2.26
CA VAL A 35 4.81 7.26 3.57
C VAL A 35 5.03 5.76 3.49
N ASP A 36 6.12 5.29 4.12
CA ASP A 36 6.38 3.87 4.31
C ASP A 36 5.53 3.38 5.50
N LEU A 37 4.80 2.28 5.30
CA LEU A 37 3.93 1.68 6.34
C LEU A 37 4.66 0.61 7.16
N GLY A 38 5.98 0.54 7.04
CA GLY A 38 6.83 -0.41 7.72
C GLY A 38 6.86 -1.78 7.03
N GLN A 39 7.77 -2.62 7.50
CA GLN A 39 7.91 -3.98 7.01
C GLN A 39 6.67 -4.81 7.38
N GLN A 40 6.15 -5.51 6.38
CA GLN A 40 5.14 -6.54 6.50
C GLN A 40 5.73 -7.88 6.10
N ARG A 41 5.36 -8.94 6.81
CA ARG A 41 5.76 -10.30 6.43
C ARG A 41 4.62 -10.96 5.69
N VAL A 42 4.84 -11.29 4.41
CA VAL A 42 3.85 -11.98 3.59
C VAL A 42 4.25 -13.44 3.47
N LYS A 43 3.30 -14.34 3.78
CA LYS A 43 3.43 -15.77 3.55
C LYS A 43 2.40 -16.18 2.49
N PRO A 44 2.80 -16.40 1.23
CA PRO A 44 1.89 -16.93 0.22
C PRO A 44 1.55 -18.40 0.50
N ASP A 45 0.45 -18.88 -0.07
CA ASP A 45 0.04 -20.30 0.02
C ASP A 45 1.05 -21.22 -0.66
N GLU A 46 1.70 -20.72 -1.72
CA GLU A 46 2.77 -21.39 -2.44
C GLU A 46 4.02 -20.50 -2.52
N GLY A 47 5.18 -21.09 -2.28
CA GLY A 47 6.47 -20.41 -2.33
C GLY A 47 6.98 -19.89 -0.97
N ALA A 48 8.03 -19.08 -1.02
CA ALA A 48 8.72 -18.60 0.17
C ALA A 48 8.08 -17.33 0.75
N ALA A 49 8.06 -17.25 2.09
CA ALA A 49 7.68 -16.02 2.77
C ALA A 49 8.67 -14.89 2.47
N TYR A 50 8.15 -13.69 2.22
CA TYR A 50 8.94 -12.53 1.84
C TYR A 50 8.58 -11.30 2.69
N SER A 51 9.50 -10.35 2.73
CA SER A 51 9.28 -9.06 3.35
C SER A 51 8.77 -8.07 2.31
N TRP A 52 7.73 -7.33 2.66
CA TRP A 52 7.08 -6.35 1.82
C TRP A 52 7.01 -5.01 2.55
N PHE A 53 7.23 -3.90 1.83
CA PHE A 53 7.30 -2.55 2.39
C PHE A 53 6.23 -1.67 1.71
N PRO A 54 4.96 -1.80 2.13
CA PRO A 54 3.86 -1.04 1.54
C PRO A 54 4.05 0.46 1.71
N ARG A 55 3.67 1.22 0.69
CA ARG A 55 3.65 2.68 0.72
C ARG A 55 2.25 3.23 0.51
N ALA A 56 1.96 4.33 1.18
CA ALA A 56 0.69 5.02 1.05
C ALA A 56 0.87 6.52 0.91
N CYS A 57 -0.24 7.23 0.64
CA CYS A 57 -0.25 8.68 0.64
C CYS A 57 -0.02 9.23 2.06
N ALA A 58 0.84 10.25 2.18
CA ALA A 58 1.02 11.02 3.41
C ALA A 58 -0.27 11.74 3.82
N ASP A 59 -0.99 12.31 2.85
CA ASP A 59 -2.32 12.87 3.04
C ASP A 59 -3.36 11.75 3.12
N LYS A 60 -3.78 11.44 4.36
CA LYS A 60 -4.77 10.42 4.66
C LYS A 60 -6.18 10.81 4.21
N ALA A 61 -6.54 12.09 4.32
CA ALA A 61 -7.89 12.57 4.00
C ALA A 61 -8.12 12.49 2.49
N GLY A 62 -7.24 13.10 1.69
CA GLY A 62 -7.35 13.01 0.24
C GLY A 62 -7.17 11.58 -0.29
N CYS A 63 -6.44 10.72 0.42
CA CYS A 63 -6.37 9.30 0.06
C CYS A 63 -7.71 8.59 0.20
N ALA A 64 -8.42 8.83 1.30
CA ALA A 64 -9.73 8.23 1.55
C ALA A 64 -10.75 8.69 0.49
N GLU A 65 -10.76 9.98 0.15
CA GLU A 65 -11.64 10.54 -0.90
C GLU A 65 -11.39 9.86 -2.25
N ARG A 66 -10.13 9.74 -2.68
CA ARG A 66 -9.78 9.09 -3.96
C ARG A 66 -10.13 7.61 -4.01
N GLU A 67 -10.05 6.93 -2.88
CA GLU A 67 -10.42 5.52 -2.79
C GLU A 67 -11.93 5.32 -2.87
N THR A 68 -12.72 6.20 -2.24
CA THR A 68 -14.20 6.15 -2.35
C THR A 68 -14.73 6.55 -3.73
N ALA A 69 -13.95 7.32 -4.49
CA ALA A 69 -14.30 7.75 -5.85
C ALA A 69 -13.99 6.70 -6.93
N LYS A 70 -13.52 5.51 -6.54
CA LYS A 70 -13.05 4.44 -7.41
C LYS A 70 -14.12 3.39 -7.66
#